data_AF-A0A840N162-F1
#
_entry.id   AF-A0A840N162-F1
#
_cell.length_a   1.000
_cell.length_b   1.000
_cell.length_c   1.000
_cell.angle_alpha   90.00
_cell.angle_beta   90.00
_cell.angle_gamma   90.00
#
_symmetry.space_group_name_H-M   'P 1'
#
loop_
_entity.id
_entity.type
_entity.pdbx_description
1 polymer ?
#
loop_
_entity_poly.entity_id
_entity_poly.type
_entity_poly.pdbx_seq_one_letter_code
_entity_poly.pdbx_strand_id
1 'polypeptide(L)'
;MKRNTTFNLDDELVQRGKSYAATHGTTLTALVRDHLTKVTGYRPNDGTNDPLVAFSKGEIDKAQAIEQSGLRDYAELLVALGDRGLDLPRLPPHEITQMTENFLRICREAGLPQ
;
A
#
# COMPACT_ATOMS: atom_id res chain seq x y z
N MET A 1 4.25 5.01 -15.15
CA MET A 1 4.11 6.20 -16.03
C MET A 1 2.85 6.04 -16.89
N LYS A 2 2.10 7.12 -17.15
CA LYS A 2 0.93 7.10 -18.07
C LYS A 2 1.40 7.39 -19.50
N ARG A 3 0.86 6.68 -20.50
CA ARG A 3 1.17 6.86 -21.92
C ARG A 3 -0.14 7.07 -22.70
N ASN A 4 -0.13 7.99 -23.66
CA ASN A 4 -1.26 8.21 -24.56
C ASN A 4 -1.24 7.14 -25.66
N THR A 5 -2.39 6.50 -25.87
CA THR A 5 -2.60 5.45 -26.88
C THR A 5 -3.88 5.77 -27.65
N THR A 6 -3.79 5.77 -28.99
CA THR A 6 -4.95 5.94 -29.87
C THR A 6 -5.48 4.57 -30.29
N PHE A 7 -6.79 4.36 -30.18
CA PHE A 7 -7.48 3.15 -30.64
C PHE A 7 -8.41 3.51 -31.80
N ASN A 8 -8.42 2.69 -32.84
CA ASN A 8 -9.45 2.77 -33.88
C ASN A 8 -10.63 1.89 -33.45
N LEU A 9 -11.80 2.49 -33.28
CA LEU A 9 -13.03 1.85 -32.85
C LEU A 9 -14.15 2.30 -33.79
N ASP A 10 -15.18 1.47 -33.94
CA ASP A 10 -16.36 1.86 -34.71
C ASP A 10 -17.03 3.10 -34.10
N ASP A 11 -17.44 4.04 -34.94
CA ASP A 11 -18.06 5.31 -34.51
C ASP A 11 -19.28 5.08 -33.61
N GLU A 12 -20.09 4.06 -33.92
CA GLU A 12 -21.24 3.70 -33.11
C GLU A 12 -20.85 3.26 -31.68
N LEU A 13 -19.76 2.49 -31.56
CA LEU A 13 -19.26 2.02 -30.27
C LEU A 13 -18.73 3.18 -29.43
N VAL A 14 -17.99 4.10 -30.06
CA VAL A 14 -17.51 5.32 -29.40
C VAL A 14 -18.68 6.15 -28.88
N GLN A 15 -19.73 6.31 -29.70
CA GLN A 15 -20.89 7.09 -29.33
C GLN A 15 -21.69 6.46 -28.19
N ARG A 16 -21.94 5.14 -28.25
CA ARG A 16 -22.60 4.39 -27.16
C ARG A 16 -21.80 4.47 -25.86
N GLY A 17 -20.48 4.31 -25.95
CA GLY A 17 -19.58 4.39 -24.79
C GLY A 17 -19.60 5.78 -24.15
N LYS A 18 -19.60 6.86 -24.94
CA LYS A 18 -19.73 8.23 -24.43
C LYS A 18 -21.08 8.47 -23.73
N SER A 19 -22.19 8.02 -24.33
CA SER A 19 -23.52 8.14 -23.72
C SER A 19 -23.59 7.40 -22.38
N TYR A 20 -23.12 6.15 -22.35
CA TYR A 20 -23.07 5.36 -21.11
C TYR A 20 -22.23 6.06 -20.03
N ALA A 21 -21.05 6.57 -20.42
CA ALA A 21 -20.15 7.27 -19.51
C ALA A 21 -20.80 8.52 -18.90
N ALA A 22 -21.49 9.32 -19.72
CA ALA A 22 -22.22 10.50 -19.26
C ALA A 22 -23.33 10.15 -18.26
N THR A 23 -24.10 9.09 -18.52
CA THR A 23 -25.17 8.62 -17.61
C THR A 23 -24.63 8.15 -16.26
N HIS A 24 -23.44 7.55 -16.23
CA HIS A 24 -22.85 6.95 -15.02
C HIS A 24 -21.78 7.82 -14.36
N GLY A 25 -21.62 9.08 -14.78
CA GLY A 25 -20.63 10.00 -14.21
C GLY A 25 -19.17 9.54 -14.39
N THR A 26 -18.87 8.81 -15.46
CA THR A 26 -17.54 8.29 -15.77
C THR A 26 -17.05 8.80 -17.14
N THR A 27 -15.92 8.30 -17.64
CA THR A 27 -15.37 8.67 -18.96
C THR A 27 -15.13 7.43 -19.80
N LEU A 28 -15.15 7.58 -21.13
CA LEU A 28 -14.80 6.47 -22.05
C LEU A 28 -13.41 5.89 -21.73
N THR A 29 -12.45 6.75 -21.40
CA THR A 29 -11.10 6.34 -20.99
C THR A 29 -11.10 5.53 -19.69
N ALA A 30 -11.96 5.87 -18.72
CA ALA A 30 -12.10 5.10 -17.50
C ALA A 30 -12.72 3.73 -17.77
N LEU A 31 -13.75 3.66 -18.62
CA LEU A 31 -14.34 2.38 -19.04
C LEU A 31 -13.31 1.46 -19.73
N VAL A 32 -12.53 2.02 -20.65
CA VAL A 32 -11.46 1.28 -21.33
C VAL A 32 -10.40 0.82 -20.33
N ARG A 33 -9.98 1.69 -19.40
CA ARG A 33 -9.02 1.34 -18.36
C ARG A 33 -9.53 0.21 -17.48
N ASP A 34 -10.77 0.29 -17.00
CA ASP A 34 -11.37 -0.70 -16.11
C ASP A 34 -11.50 -2.05 -16.82
N HIS A 35 -11.92 -2.02 -18.09
CA HIS A 35 -12.01 -3.23 -18.89
C HIS A 35 -10.63 -3.87 -19.09
N LEU A 36 -9.63 -3.09 -19.53
CA LEU A 36 -8.26 -3.57 -19.71
C LEU A 36 -7.67 -4.12 -18.40
N THR A 37 -7.90 -3.44 -17.28
CA THR A 37 -7.49 -3.88 -15.94
C THR A 37 -8.11 -5.25 -15.62
N LYS A 38 -9.42 -5.38 -15.83
CA LYS A 38 -10.15 -6.62 -15.53
C LYS A 38 -9.69 -7.81 -16.37
N VAL A 39 -9.47 -7.61 -17.68
CA VAL A 39 -9.10 -8.72 -18.59
C VAL A 39 -7.64 -9.11 -18.49
N THR A 40 -6.74 -8.17 -18.16
CA THR A 40 -5.31 -8.45 -18.02
C THR A 40 -4.91 -8.85 -16.60
N GLY A 41 -5.80 -8.69 -15.61
CA GLY A 41 -5.45 -8.81 -14.20
C GLY A 41 -4.49 -7.74 -13.71
N TYR A 42 -4.26 -6.67 -14.50
CA TYR A 42 -3.36 -5.59 -14.16
C TYR A 42 -3.87 -4.86 -12.93
N ARG A 43 -3.15 -4.97 -11.81
CA ARG A 43 -3.34 -4.10 -10.65
C ARG A 43 -2.33 -2.97 -10.75
N PRO A 44 -2.76 -1.70 -10.90
CA PRO A 44 -1.82 -0.59 -10.85
C PRO A 44 -1.12 -0.60 -9.49
N ASN A 45 0.19 -0.84 -9.49
CA ASN A 45 1.06 -0.43 -8.39
C ASN A 45 1.15 1.10 -8.47
N ASP A 46 0.15 1.78 -7.93
CA ASP A 46 0.07 3.24 -7.88
C ASP A 46 0.97 3.83 -6.78
N GLY A 47 1.66 3.00 -5.99
CA GLY A 47 2.51 3.44 -4.88
C GLY A 47 1.73 4.02 -3.71
N THR A 48 0.44 4.33 -3.89
CA THR A 48 -0.50 4.81 -2.87
C THR A 48 -0.87 3.73 -1.86
N ASN A 49 -0.77 2.46 -2.25
CA ASN A 49 -1.04 1.29 -1.41
C ASN A 49 0.15 0.33 -1.41
N ASP A 50 1.37 0.88 -1.30
CA ASP A 50 2.56 0.07 -1.16
C ASP A 50 2.61 -0.55 0.24
N PRO A 51 2.48 -1.88 0.39
CA PRO A 51 2.39 -2.48 1.72
C PRO A 51 3.68 -2.33 2.53
N LEU A 52 4.84 -2.16 1.88
CA LEU A 52 6.11 -1.90 2.56
C LEU A 52 6.13 -0.49 3.16
N VAL A 53 5.55 0.50 2.46
CA VAL A 53 5.43 1.87 2.96
C VAL A 53 4.40 1.94 4.09
N ALA A 54 3.25 1.27 3.93
CA ALA A 54 2.22 1.21 4.97
C ALA A 54 2.76 0.54 6.25
N PHE A 55 3.53 -0.54 6.10
CA PHE A 55 4.21 -1.19 7.22
C PHE A 55 5.26 -0.28 7.86
N SER A 56 6.09 0.40 7.07
CA SER A 56 7.11 1.35 7.56
C SER A 56 6.50 2.48 8.40
N LYS A 57 5.29 2.94 8.04
CA LYS A 57 4.54 3.96 8.79
C LYS A 57 3.78 3.41 10.01
N GLY A 58 3.75 2.10 10.21
CA GLY A 58 2.97 1.46 11.26
C GLY A 58 1.46 1.45 11.00
N GLU A 59 1.03 1.64 9.76
CA GLU A 59 -0.39 1.65 9.36
C GLU A 59 -0.97 0.23 9.26
N ILE A 60 -0.12 -0.76 8.98
CA ILE A 60 -0.47 -2.18 8.94
C ILE A 60 0.51 -3.01 9.74
N ASP A 61 0.07 -4.18 10.20
CA ASP A 61 0.93 -5.09 10.94
C ASP A 61 1.85 -5.93 10.03
N LYS A 62 2.78 -6.66 10.66
CA LYS A 62 3.73 -7.56 9.99
C LYS A 62 3.05 -8.60 9.11
N ALA A 63 1.96 -9.21 9.58
CA ALA A 63 1.31 -10.31 8.86
C ALA A 63 0.62 -9.78 7.60
N GLN A 64 -0.07 -8.65 7.73
CA GLN A 64 -0.67 -7.92 6.62
C GLN A 64 0.38 -7.49 5.60
N ALA A 65 1.54 -6.98 6.05
CA ALA A 65 2.62 -6.56 5.17
C ALA A 65 3.21 -7.72 4.36
N ILE A 66 3.43 -8.88 5.00
CA ILE A 66 3.95 -10.10 4.35
C ILE A 66 2.96 -10.61 3.30
N GLU A 67 1.68 -10.73 3.68
CA GLU A 67 0.62 -11.23 2.79
C GLU A 67 0.41 -10.31 1.57
N GLN A 68 0.26 -9.00 1.81
CA GLN A 68 -0.03 -8.03 0.75
C GLN A 68 1.16 -7.79 -0.17
N SER A 69 2.38 -8.00 0.31
CA SER A 69 3.61 -7.90 -0.51
C SER A 69 3.97 -9.19 -1.22
N GLY A 70 3.25 -10.30 -0.97
CA GLY A 70 3.55 -11.61 -1.53
C GLY A 70 4.88 -12.20 -1.04
N LEU A 71 5.30 -11.85 0.17
CA LEU A 71 6.55 -12.30 0.78
C LEU A 71 6.33 -13.59 1.57
N ARG A 72 7.38 -14.39 1.75
CA ARG A 72 7.30 -15.67 2.46
C ARG A 72 7.28 -15.49 3.98
N ASP A 73 8.09 -14.56 4.48
CA ASP A 73 8.30 -14.40 5.91
C ASP A 73 8.77 -12.98 6.27
N TYR A 74 9.01 -12.80 7.57
CA TYR A 74 9.48 -11.54 8.12
C TYR A 74 10.91 -11.19 7.69
N ALA A 75 11.77 -12.17 7.42
CA ALA A 75 13.13 -11.89 6.96
C ALA A 75 13.10 -11.28 5.55
N GLU A 76 12.26 -11.78 4.66
CA GLU A 76 12.05 -11.18 3.34
C GLU A 76 11.43 -9.78 3.43
N LEU A 77 10.55 -9.54 4.40
CA LEU A 77 10.03 -8.20 4.66
C LEU A 77 11.15 -7.23 5.06
N LEU A 78 12.06 -7.65 5.94
CA LEU A 78 13.21 -6.83 6.36
C LEU A 78 14.16 -6.53 5.20
N VAL A 79 14.43 -7.51 4.34
CA VAL A 79 15.24 -7.31 3.12
C VAL A 79 14.56 -6.32 2.19
N ALA A 80 13.27 -6.51 1.91
CA ALA A 80 12.51 -5.64 1.01
C ALA A 80 12.40 -4.18 1.51
N LEU A 81 12.36 -3.97 2.83
CA LEU A 81 12.43 -2.64 3.43
C LEU A 81 13.84 -2.03 3.28
N GLY A 82 14.89 -2.82 3.56
CA GLY A 82 16.29 -2.41 3.44
C GLY A 82 16.67 -2.01 2.02
N ASP A 83 16.27 -2.81 1.02
CA ASP A 83 16.51 -2.53 -0.40
C ASP A 83 15.89 -1.21 -0.86
N ARG A 84 14.86 -0.74 -0.13
CA ARG A 84 14.11 0.48 -0.43
C ARG A 84 14.42 1.64 0.52
N GLY A 85 15.33 1.44 1.48
CA GLY A 85 15.69 2.44 2.48
C GLY A 85 14.50 2.87 3.36
N LEU A 86 13.54 1.98 3.60
CA LEU A 86 12.37 2.23 4.44
C LEU A 86 12.69 1.91 5.91
N ASP A 87 12.23 2.78 6.81
CA ASP A 87 12.38 2.58 8.25
C ASP A 87 11.46 1.47 8.77
N LEU A 88 11.86 0.84 9.88
CA LEU A 88 10.98 -0.04 10.62
C LEU A 88 9.91 0.77 11.36
N PRO A 89 8.67 0.24 11.46
CA PRO A 89 7.62 0.89 12.22
C PRO A 89 8.10 1.17 13.65
N ARG A 90 7.98 2.43 14.06
CA ARG A 90 8.20 2.83 15.44
C ARG A 90 6.90 2.70 16.21
N LEU A 91 6.99 2.25 17.46
CA LEU A 91 5.86 2.27 18.36
C LEU A 91 5.36 3.73 18.57
N PRO A 92 4.06 3.94 18.78
CA PRO A 92 3.54 5.26 19.12
C PRO A 92 4.25 5.84 20.35
N PRO A 93 4.47 7.17 20.42
CA PRO A 93 5.22 7.79 21.52
C PRO A 93 4.66 7.47 22.92
N HIS A 94 3.34 7.35 23.06
CA HIS A 94 2.70 7.03 24.33
C HIS A 94 3.00 5.60 24.79
N GLU A 95 3.08 4.65 23.86
CA GLU A 95 3.48 3.27 24.18
C GLU A 95 4.96 3.20 24.55
N ILE A 96 5.83 3.91 23.84
CA ILE A 96 7.26 4.02 24.18
C ILE A 96 7.44 4.59 25.59
N THR A 97 6.70 5.65 25.94
CA THR A 97 6.73 6.24 27.28
C THR A 97 6.27 5.24 28.33
N GLN A 98 5.14 4.55 28.14
CA GLN A 98 4.67 3.53 29.08
C GLN A 98 5.66 2.37 29.23
N MET A 99 6.27 1.89 28.14
CA MET A 99 7.31 0.85 28.19
C MET A 99 8.54 1.34 28.96
N THR A 100 8.95 2.58 28.75
CA THR A 100 10.09 3.19 29.45
C THR A 100 9.80 3.32 30.95
N GLU A 101 8.63 3.82 31.33
CA GLU A 101 8.21 3.93 32.73
C GLU A 101 8.15 2.56 33.42
N ASN A 102 7.58 1.56 32.74
CA ASN A 102 7.54 0.19 33.24
C ASN A 102 8.93 -0.42 33.39
N PHE A 103 9.81 -0.22 32.41
CA PHE A 103 11.19 -0.67 32.47
C PHE A 103 11.94 -0.03 33.64
N LEU A 104 11.85 1.30 33.79
CA LEU A 104 12.46 2.03 34.90
C LEU A 104 11.92 1.59 36.26
N ARG A 105 10.62 1.27 36.35
CA ARG A 105 10.03 0.69 37.57
C ARG A 105 10.68 -0.64 37.91
N ILE A 106 10.80 -1.55 36.94
CA ILE A 106 11.45 -2.85 37.12
C ILE A 106 12.92 -2.68 37.52
N CYS A 107 13.66 -1.76 36.90
CA CYS A 107 15.06 -1.49 37.26
C CYS A 107 15.21 -1.01 38.71
N ARG A 108 14.30 -0.13 39.18
CA ARG A 108 14.27 0.32 40.59
C ARG A 108 13.95 -0.84 41.54
N GLU A 109 12.99 -1.68 41.19
CA GLU A 109 12.61 -2.86 41.99
C GLU A 109 13.74 -3.90 42.03
N ALA A 110 14.53 -4.01 40.96
CA ALA A 110 15.65 -4.94 40.83
C ALA A 110 16.99 -4.39 41.37
N GLY A 111 17.03 -3.12 41.81
CA GLY A 111 18.24 -2.49 42.36
C GLY A 111 19.36 -2.23 41.35
N LEU A 112 19.04 -2.13 40.06
CA LEU A 112 20.01 -1.82 39.01
C LEU A 112 20.40 -0.32 39.06
N PRO A 113 21.68 0.03 38.85
CA PRO A 113 22.10 1.42 38.74
C PRO A 113 21.46 2.07 37.50
N GLN A 114 20.97 3.30 37.67
CA GLN A 114 20.37 4.11 36.60
C GLN A 114 21.41 5.01 35.93
#